data_AF-A0A1G1T6B3-F1
#
_entry.id   AF-A0A1G1T6B3-F1
#
_cell.length_a   1.000
_cell.length_b   1.000
_cell.length_c   1.000
_cell.angle_alpha   90.00
_cell.angle_beta   90.00
_cell.angle_gamma   90.00
#
_symmetry.space_group_name_H-M   'P 1'
#
loop_
_entity.id
_entity.type
_entity.pdbx_description
1 polymer ?
#
loop_
_entity_poly.entity_id
_entity_poly.type
_entity_poly.pdbx_seq_one_letter_code
_entity_poly.pdbx_strand_id
1 'polypeptide(L)'
;MAVLAVVSSSCKKEYDDNSLAPLDLAFAPIPVTVTNASFFERYYIVVATAPSGAFSINFSIPADKGKIKEISRVAVGGSGLNNVQVGAPTVLYNYNGLTGSSAGATPIPGNGSNTVTFSSTLAAYTTYRTRVGTGVAPTSPTVSVTPQSPNQIEFYFLITLEDGTTIIPPRVLVRVV
;
A
#
# COMPACT_ATOMS: atom_id res chain seq x y z
N MET A 1 62.78 19.62 10.85
CA MET A 1 61.92 18.42 11.04
C MET A 1 60.89 18.76 12.11
N ALA A 2 59.63 18.89 11.73
CA ALA A 2 58.50 18.97 12.66
C ALA A 2 57.34 18.19 12.03
N VAL A 3 56.71 17.35 12.85
CA VAL A 3 55.81 16.24 12.51
C VAL A 3 54.40 16.55 13.04
N LEU A 4 53.37 16.18 12.26
CA LEU A 4 51.93 15.98 12.59
C LEU A 4 51.13 17.19 13.12
N ALA A 5 49.83 17.37 12.82
CA ALA A 5 48.78 16.37 12.74
C ALA A 5 47.70 16.72 11.70
N VAL A 6 47.30 15.73 10.90
CA VAL A 6 46.06 15.76 10.12
C VAL A 6 44.94 15.32 11.05
N VAL A 7 44.14 16.27 11.53
CA VAL A 7 42.90 15.98 12.23
C VAL A 7 41.88 15.47 11.21
N SER A 8 41.79 14.15 11.09
CA SER A 8 40.65 13.51 10.43
C SER A 8 39.41 13.74 11.29
N SER A 9 38.59 14.72 10.91
CA SER A 9 37.22 14.85 11.38
C SER A 9 36.44 13.65 10.83
N SER A 10 36.47 12.54 11.55
CA SER A 10 35.48 11.48 11.36
C SER A 10 34.13 12.12 11.67
N CYS A 11 33.36 12.44 10.63
CA CYS A 11 31.96 12.78 10.76
C CYS A 11 31.33 11.67 11.59
N LYS A 12 30.98 11.98 12.84
CA LYS A 12 30.15 11.12 13.65
C LYS A 12 28.81 11.14 12.92
N LYS A 13 28.53 10.10 12.13
CA LYS A 13 27.22 9.95 11.51
C LYS A 13 26.23 9.82 12.65
N GLU A 14 25.43 10.86 12.83
CA GLU A 14 24.18 10.75 13.56
C GLU A 14 23.34 9.72 12.82
N TYR A 15 23.10 8.57 13.44
CA TYR A 15 22.23 7.51 12.93
C TYR A 15 20.74 7.87 13.14
N ASP A 16 20.38 9.14 12.94
CA ASP A 16 19.01 9.66 13.08
C ASP A 16 18.44 10.15 11.73
N ASP A 17 19.08 9.75 10.62
CA ASP A 17 18.76 10.23 9.26
C ASP A 17 17.83 9.31 8.45
N ASN A 18 17.24 8.28 9.08
CA ASN A 18 16.52 7.20 8.38
C ASN A 18 17.34 6.51 7.26
N SER A 19 18.67 6.65 7.23
CA SER A 19 19.51 5.87 6.32
C SER A 19 19.76 4.50 6.93
N LEU A 20 19.25 3.48 6.23
CA LEU A 20 19.64 2.11 6.51
C LEU A 20 21.15 2.02 6.26
N ALA A 21 21.92 1.56 7.25
CA ALA A 21 23.28 1.18 6.98
C ALA A 21 23.28 0.18 5.81
N PRO A 22 24.34 0.11 4.98
CA PRO A 22 24.35 -0.76 3.79
C PRO A 22 24.08 -2.25 4.07
N LEU A 23 24.17 -2.67 5.33
CA LEU A 23 23.92 -4.02 5.82
C LEU A 23 22.67 -4.13 6.72
N ASP A 24 22.03 -3.01 7.07
CA ASP A 24 20.81 -3.02 7.86
C ASP A 24 19.62 -3.37 6.98
N LEU A 25 19.08 -4.56 7.22
CA LEU A 25 17.75 -4.92 6.77
C LEU A 25 16.76 -4.23 7.71
N ALA A 26 16.19 -3.09 7.30
CA ALA A 26 15.00 -2.58 7.97
C ALA A 26 13.83 -3.50 7.67
N PHE A 27 13.56 -4.40 8.61
CA PHE A 27 12.29 -5.07 8.69
C PHE A 27 11.26 -4.08 9.24
N ALA A 28 10.08 -4.05 8.63
CA ALA A 28 8.95 -3.34 9.22
C ALA A 28 8.72 -3.90 10.64
N PRO A 29 8.57 -3.05 11.68
CA PRO A 29 8.36 -3.51 13.05
C PRO A 29 7.19 -4.50 13.21
N ILE A 30 6.16 -4.35 12.37
CA ILE A 30 5.04 -5.28 12.23
C ILE A 30 4.95 -5.67 10.75
N PRO A 31 5.40 -6.88 10.36
CA PRO A 31 5.32 -7.31 8.97
C PRO A 31 3.87 -7.59 8.59
N VAL A 32 3.47 -7.15 7.40
CA VAL A 32 2.17 -7.45 6.81
C VAL A 32 2.35 -8.35 5.59
N THR A 33 1.58 -9.42 5.53
CA THR A 33 1.59 -10.40 4.43
C THR A 33 0.27 -10.37 3.67
N VAL A 34 0.31 -10.67 2.36
CA VAL A 34 -0.90 -10.89 1.55
C VAL A 34 -1.05 -12.39 1.33
N THR A 35 -2.02 -13.00 2.01
CA THR A 35 -2.12 -14.47 2.12
C THR A 35 -2.74 -15.13 0.90
N ASN A 36 -3.41 -14.36 0.05
CA ASN A 36 -4.06 -14.84 -1.18
C ASN A 36 -3.34 -14.37 -2.46
N ALA A 37 -2.08 -13.95 -2.36
CA ALA A 37 -1.30 -13.56 -3.53
C ALA A 37 -1.07 -14.77 -4.45
N SER A 38 -1.35 -14.61 -5.74
CA SER A 38 -1.09 -15.63 -6.76
C SER A 38 0.40 -15.68 -7.14
N PHE A 39 1.10 -14.55 -7.02
CA PHE A 39 2.53 -14.44 -7.29
C PHE A 39 3.19 -13.48 -6.31
N PHE A 40 4.47 -13.71 -6.05
CA PHE A 40 5.35 -12.78 -5.38
C PHE A 40 6.58 -12.55 -6.26
N GLU A 41 6.66 -11.37 -6.85
CA GLU A 41 7.83 -10.95 -7.62
C GLU A 41 8.64 -9.97 -6.75
N ARG A 42 8.42 -8.66 -6.94
CA ARG A 42 8.84 -7.58 -6.02
C ARG A 42 7.70 -7.13 -5.10
N TYR A 43 6.46 -7.38 -5.52
CA TYR A 43 5.23 -7.02 -4.84
C TYR A 43 4.28 -8.22 -4.86
N TYR A 44 3.33 -8.22 -3.94
CA TYR A 44 2.25 -9.21 -3.95
C TYR A 44 1.34 -8.95 -5.15
N ILE A 45 1.03 -10.00 -5.91
CA ILE A 45 0.13 -9.92 -7.05
C ILE A 45 -1.11 -10.77 -6.77
N VAL A 46 -2.28 -10.16 -6.87
CA VAL A 46 -3.59 -10.81 -6.88
C VAL A 46 -4.17 -10.71 -8.29
N VAL A 47 -4.99 -11.66 -8.68
CA VAL A 47 -5.61 -11.71 -10.01
C VAL A 47 -7.08 -11.29 -9.95
N ALA A 48 -7.51 -10.51 -10.94
CA ALA A 48 -8.91 -10.18 -11.20
C ALA A 48 -9.26 -10.53 -12.66
N THR A 49 -10.34 -11.27 -12.88
CA THR A 49 -10.74 -11.71 -14.24
C THR A 49 -11.67 -10.68 -14.89
N ALA A 50 -11.25 -10.08 -15.99
CA ALA A 50 -12.04 -9.08 -16.73
C ALA A 50 -13.36 -9.65 -17.30
N PRO A 51 -14.38 -8.80 -17.59
CA PRO A 51 -14.37 -7.33 -17.49
C PRO A 51 -14.85 -6.76 -16.14
N SER A 52 -15.64 -7.51 -15.36
CA SER A 52 -16.18 -7.03 -14.08
C SER A 52 -15.41 -7.55 -12.85
N GLY A 53 -14.52 -8.53 -13.04
CA GLY A 53 -13.78 -9.31 -12.03
C GLY A 53 -13.82 -8.81 -10.60
N ALA A 54 -14.45 -9.60 -9.74
CA ALA A 54 -14.26 -9.46 -8.31
C ALA A 54 -12.85 -9.89 -7.92
N PHE A 55 -12.28 -9.21 -6.94
CA PHE A 55 -11.02 -9.58 -6.34
C PHE A 55 -11.02 -9.24 -4.85
N SER A 56 -10.15 -9.91 -4.11
CA SER A 56 -9.92 -9.67 -2.70
C SER A 56 -8.43 -9.58 -2.40
N ILE A 57 -8.04 -8.79 -1.42
CA ILE A 57 -6.68 -8.72 -0.91
C ILE A 57 -6.77 -9.03 0.58
N ASN A 58 -6.19 -10.16 0.97
CA ASN A 58 -6.24 -10.66 2.35
C ASN A 58 -4.95 -10.34 3.06
N PHE A 59 -4.99 -9.40 3.99
CA PHE A 59 -3.85 -9.05 4.82
C PHE A 59 -3.79 -9.92 6.08
N SER A 60 -2.57 -10.22 6.53
CA SER A 60 -2.30 -10.84 7.83
C SER A 60 -1.10 -10.20 8.50
N ILE A 61 -1.21 -9.96 9.80
CA ILE A 61 -0.10 -9.64 10.72
C ILE A 61 0.17 -10.82 11.66
N PRO A 62 1.39 -10.97 12.21
CA PRO A 62 1.66 -11.97 13.24
C PRO A 62 0.74 -11.78 14.45
N ALA A 63 0.22 -12.89 15.00
CA ALA A 63 -0.80 -12.85 16.05
C ALA A 63 -0.30 -12.21 17.36
N ASP A 64 1.01 -12.22 17.61
CA ASP A 64 1.67 -11.58 18.75
C ASP A 64 1.84 -10.06 18.58
N LYS A 65 1.55 -9.51 17.39
CA LYS A 65 1.66 -8.07 17.07
C LYS A 65 0.34 -7.33 17.17
N GLY A 66 -0.66 -7.94 17.80
CA GLY A 66 -1.95 -7.32 18.07
C GLY A 66 -3.03 -7.68 17.05
N LYS A 67 -4.03 -6.81 16.97
CA LYS A 67 -5.25 -7.01 16.19
C LYS A 67 -5.49 -5.82 15.28
N ILE A 68 -6.01 -6.10 14.10
CA ILE A 68 -6.36 -5.10 13.11
C ILE A 68 -7.72 -4.54 13.48
N LYS A 69 -7.77 -3.23 13.68
CA LYS A 69 -9.01 -2.49 13.87
C LYS A 69 -9.71 -2.28 12.53
N GLU A 70 -8.98 -1.79 11.54
CA GLU A 70 -9.54 -1.45 10.22
C GLU A 70 -8.47 -1.26 9.13
N ILE A 71 -8.91 -1.35 7.88
CA ILE A 71 -8.25 -0.67 6.75
C ILE A 71 -8.86 0.73 6.68
N SER A 72 -8.10 1.72 7.14
CA SER A 72 -8.57 3.09 7.26
C SER A 72 -8.56 3.84 5.93
N ARG A 73 -7.60 3.54 5.05
CA ARG A 73 -7.51 4.15 3.71
C ARG A 73 -7.08 3.15 2.65
N VAL A 74 -7.59 3.36 1.45
CA VAL A 74 -7.20 2.66 0.23
C VAL A 74 -6.94 3.69 -0.85
N ALA A 75 -5.80 3.61 -1.54
CA ALA A 75 -5.49 4.47 -2.68
C ALA A 75 -4.95 3.63 -3.85
N VAL A 76 -4.99 4.22 -5.04
CA VAL A 76 -4.63 3.53 -6.29
C VAL A 76 -3.75 4.41 -7.17
N GLY A 77 -2.87 3.77 -7.95
CA GLY A 77 -2.05 4.42 -8.97
C GLY A 77 -0.74 5.01 -8.44
N GLY A 78 0.01 5.69 -9.33
CA GLY A 78 1.40 6.07 -9.08
C GLY A 78 1.60 7.06 -7.91
N SER A 79 0.59 7.83 -7.54
CA SER A 79 0.60 8.72 -6.37
C SER A 79 -0.07 8.10 -5.13
N GLY A 80 -0.50 6.83 -5.21
CA GLY A 80 -1.28 6.15 -4.18
C GLY A 80 -0.58 6.10 -2.82
N LEU A 81 0.74 5.93 -2.78
CA LEU A 81 1.51 5.94 -1.53
C LEU A 81 1.36 7.25 -0.76
N ASN A 82 1.48 8.39 -1.44
CA ASN A 82 1.34 9.71 -0.82
C ASN A 82 -0.07 9.95 -0.27
N ASN A 83 -1.07 9.27 -0.83
CA ASN A 83 -2.47 9.41 -0.42
C ASN A 83 -2.85 8.52 0.78
N VAL A 84 -2.06 7.48 1.11
CA VAL A 84 -2.29 6.64 2.29
C VAL A 84 -1.45 7.03 3.50
N GLN A 85 -0.55 8.01 3.38
CA GLN A 85 0.22 8.53 4.49
C GLN A 85 -0.66 9.24 5.53
N VAL A 86 -0.27 9.17 6.80
CA VAL A 86 -0.92 9.91 7.89
C VAL A 86 -0.81 11.41 7.61
N GLY A 87 -1.92 12.12 7.74
CA GLY A 87 -1.99 13.56 7.42
C GLY A 87 -2.21 13.88 5.94
N ALA A 88 -2.24 12.89 5.03
CA ALA A 88 -2.58 13.14 3.64
C ALA A 88 -4.02 13.67 3.51
N PRO A 89 -4.23 14.85 2.89
CA PRO A 89 -5.56 15.38 2.64
C PRO A 89 -6.18 14.76 1.38
N THR A 90 -7.52 14.81 1.32
CA THR A 90 -8.44 14.58 0.18
C THR A 90 -9.23 13.26 0.17
N VAL A 91 -10.55 13.43 0.31
CA VAL A 91 -11.61 12.45 0.06
C VAL A 91 -11.59 11.91 -1.37
N LEU A 92 -11.15 12.74 -2.32
CA LEU A 92 -11.23 12.47 -3.75
C LEU A 92 -10.37 11.28 -4.18
N TYR A 93 -9.16 11.15 -3.63
CA TYR A 93 -8.19 10.13 -4.03
C TYR A 93 -8.29 8.83 -3.23
N ASN A 94 -9.04 8.82 -2.12
CA ASN A 94 -9.37 7.59 -1.41
C ASN A 94 -10.29 6.73 -2.26
N TYR A 95 -9.82 5.54 -2.62
CA TYR A 95 -10.58 4.54 -3.35
C TYR A 95 -11.85 4.12 -2.60
N ASN A 96 -11.74 3.95 -1.28
CA ASN A 96 -12.87 3.67 -0.38
C ASN A 96 -13.62 4.94 0.07
N GLY A 97 -13.34 6.10 -0.52
CA GLY A 97 -14.07 7.35 -0.30
C GLY A 97 -15.26 7.49 -1.25
N LEU A 98 -16.41 7.93 -0.73
CA LEU A 98 -17.57 8.32 -1.54
C LEU A 98 -17.59 9.84 -1.72
N THR A 99 -18.09 10.29 -2.87
CA THR A 99 -18.42 11.70 -3.10
C THR A 99 -19.47 12.13 -2.06
N GLY A 100 -19.15 13.11 -1.21
CA GLY A 100 -20.05 13.61 -0.16
C GLY A 100 -19.91 12.97 1.23
N SER A 101 -18.97 12.04 1.45
CA SER A 101 -18.67 11.56 2.80
C SER A 101 -17.85 12.62 3.57
N SER A 102 -18.38 13.08 4.71
CA SER A 102 -17.68 13.99 5.63
C SER A 102 -16.40 13.38 6.22
N ALA A 103 -16.29 12.05 6.27
CA ALA A 103 -15.14 11.32 6.81
C ALA A 103 -14.04 11.03 5.77
N GLY A 104 -14.29 11.28 4.48
CA GLY A 104 -13.29 11.16 3.43
C GLY A 104 -12.90 9.75 2.98
N ALA A 105 -13.15 8.73 3.79
CA ALA A 105 -13.00 7.31 3.49
C ALA A 105 -14.03 6.51 4.31
N THR A 106 -14.49 5.36 3.82
CA THR A 106 -15.26 4.40 4.62
C THR A 106 -14.31 3.29 5.07
N PRO A 107 -13.92 3.24 6.35
CA PRO A 107 -13.01 2.21 6.83
C PRO A 107 -13.60 0.80 6.66
N ILE A 108 -12.74 -0.17 6.35
CA ILE A 108 -13.14 -1.59 6.30
C ILE A 108 -12.76 -2.21 7.64
N PRO A 109 -13.73 -2.69 8.45
CA PRO A 109 -13.44 -3.19 9.78
C PRO A 109 -12.61 -4.48 9.75
N GLY A 110 -11.62 -4.57 10.62
CA GLY A 110 -10.80 -5.75 10.87
C GLY A 110 -11.41 -6.72 11.89
N ASN A 111 -12.49 -6.33 12.56
CA ASN A 111 -13.26 -7.15 13.50
C ASN A 111 -12.41 -7.77 14.64
N GLY A 112 -11.35 -7.10 15.08
CA GLY A 112 -10.47 -7.60 16.14
C GLY A 112 -9.71 -8.87 15.78
N SER A 113 -9.48 -9.11 14.49
CA SER A 113 -8.71 -10.22 13.93
C SER A 113 -7.27 -9.78 13.63
N ASN A 114 -6.31 -10.71 13.56
CA ASN A 114 -4.98 -10.44 13.01
C ASN A 114 -4.96 -10.51 11.47
N THR A 115 -6.14 -10.66 10.85
CA THR A 115 -6.36 -10.67 9.40
C THR A 115 -7.46 -9.69 9.01
N VAL A 116 -7.38 -9.12 7.82
CA VAL A 116 -8.43 -8.27 7.26
C VAL A 116 -8.48 -8.42 5.74
N THR A 117 -9.68 -8.36 5.18
CA THR A 117 -9.90 -8.48 3.74
C THR A 117 -10.42 -7.19 3.15
N PHE A 118 -9.72 -6.70 2.13
CA PHE A 118 -10.28 -5.71 1.20
C PHE A 118 -10.92 -6.45 0.02
N SER A 119 -12.15 -6.10 -0.32
CA SER A 119 -12.86 -6.66 -1.48
C SER A 119 -13.27 -5.54 -2.42
N SER A 120 -13.10 -5.75 -3.72
CA SER A 120 -13.58 -4.82 -4.74
C SER A 120 -13.80 -5.52 -6.10
N THR A 121 -14.11 -4.73 -7.13
CA THR A 121 -14.35 -5.18 -8.50
C THR A 121 -13.65 -4.27 -9.51
N LEU A 122 -13.39 -4.78 -10.72
CA LEU A 122 -12.89 -3.95 -11.83
C LEU A 122 -13.90 -2.88 -12.24
N ALA A 123 -15.21 -3.13 -12.06
CA ALA A 123 -16.25 -2.13 -12.26
C ALA A 123 -16.12 -0.96 -11.25
N ALA A 124 -15.93 -1.26 -9.97
CA ALA A 124 -15.70 -0.23 -8.95
C ALA A 124 -14.42 0.57 -9.22
N TYR A 125 -13.35 -0.09 -9.70
CA TYR A 125 -12.16 0.63 -10.13
C TYR A 125 -12.40 1.52 -11.36
N THR A 126 -13.24 1.08 -12.30
CA THR A 126 -13.64 1.92 -13.44
C THR A 126 -14.38 3.17 -12.96
N THR A 127 -15.32 3.04 -12.02
CA THR A 127 -16.01 4.19 -11.40
C THR A 127 -15.02 5.13 -10.71
N TYR A 128 -14.08 4.60 -9.93
CA TYR A 128 -13.02 5.39 -9.31
C TYR A 128 -12.19 6.14 -10.36
N ARG A 129 -11.74 5.44 -11.41
CA ARG A 129 -10.93 6.00 -12.49
C ARG A 129 -11.66 7.11 -13.25
N THR A 130 -12.97 6.98 -13.48
CA THR A 130 -13.81 8.05 -14.05
C THR A 130 -13.87 9.27 -13.13
N ARG A 131 -13.91 9.06 -11.81
CA ARG A 131 -13.96 10.14 -10.81
C ARG A 131 -12.65 10.93 -10.72
N VAL A 132 -11.50 10.23 -10.71
CA VAL A 132 -10.19 10.86 -10.46
C VAL A 132 -9.38 11.13 -11.74
N GLY A 133 -9.82 10.59 -12.87
CA GLY A 133 -9.14 10.67 -14.15
C GLY A 133 -7.95 9.72 -14.29
N THR A 134 -7.47 9.58 -15.53
CA THR A 134 -6.37 8.68 -15.89
C THR A 134 -4.99 9.17 -15.46
N GLY A 135 -4.86 10.44 -15.07
CA GLY A 135 -3.61 10.94 -14.47
C GLY A 135 -3.33 10.35 -13.09
N VAL A 136 -4.38 10.08 -12.31
CA VAL A 136 -4.28 9.46 -10.97
C VAL A 136 -4.38 7.94 -11.06
N ALA A 137 -5.32 7.44 -11.87
CA ALA A 137 -5.56 6.02 -12.09
C ALA A 137 -5.22 5.62 -13.54
N PRO A 138 -3.94 5.48 -13.90
CA PRO A 138 -3.54 5.31 -15.29
C PRO A 138 -3.91 3.95 -15.88
N THR A 139 -3.79 2.87 -15.10
CA THR A 139 -3.95 1.50 -15.56
C THR A 139 -5.36 1.21 -16.11
N SER A 140 -5.44 0.52 -17.24
CA SER A 140 -6.73 0.07 -17.79
C SER A 140 -7.27 -1.14 -17.01
N PRO A 141 -8.57 -1.19 -16.65
CA PRO A 141 -9.23 -2.37 -16.06
C PRO A 141 -9.52 -3.50 -17.06
N THR A 142 -8.93 -3.49 -18.24
CA THR A 142 -9.14 -4.50 -19.29
C THR A 142 -7.96 -5.45 -19.35
N VAL A 143 -8.17 -6.62 -19.96
CA VAL A 143 -7.06 -7.52 -20.32
C VAL A 143 -6.08 -6.75 -21.22
N SER A 144 -4.78 -6.93 -20.97
CA SER A 144 -3.76 -6.38 -21.86
C SER A 144 -3.74 -7.16 -23.17
N VAL A 145 -3.62 -6.46 -24.29
CA VAL A 145 -3.40 -7.09 -25.60
C VAL A 145 -2.00 -7.73 -25.73
N THR A 146 -1.10 -7.42 -24.79
CA THR A 146 0.27 -7.95 -24.72
C THR A 146 0.42 -8.76 -23.43
N PRO A 147 0.28 -10.10 -23.47
CA PRO A 147 0.28 -10.94 -22.25
C PRO A 147 1.55 -10.83 -21.39
N GLN A 148 2.69 -10.51 -22.00
CA GLN A 148 3.98 -10.31 -21.33
C GLN A 148 4.05 -8.97 -20.58
N SER A 149 3.11 -8.06 -20.83
CA SER A 149 2.96 -6.78 -20.14
C SER A 149 1.49 -6.64 -19.70
N PRO A 150 1.05 -7.42 -18.69
CA PRO A 150 -0.33 -7.40 -18.25
C PRO A 150 -0.67 -6.08 -17.55
N ASN A 151 -1.92 -5.68 -17.62
CA ASN A 151 -2.39 -4.53 -16.86
C ASN A 151 -2.39 -4.86 -15.36
N GLN A 152 -1.67 -4.06 -14.58
CA GLN A 152 -1.50 -4.25 -13.14
C GLN A 152 -1.90 -2.96 -12.42
N ILE A 153 -3.01 -3.02 -11.69
CA ILE A 153 -3.52 -1.89 -10.93
C ILE A 153 -2.81 -1.86 -9.59
N GLU A 154 -2.13 -0.75 -9.28
CA GLU A 154 -1.38 -0.61 -8.04
C GLU A 154 -2.29 -0.16 -6.89
N PHE A 155 -2.39 -0.95 -5.84
CA PHE A 155 -3.11 -0.61 -4.61
C PHE A 155 -2.16 -0.34 -3.45
N TYR A 156 -2.52 0.65 -2.66
CA TYR A 156 -1.85 1.08 -1.44
C TYR A 156 -2.88 1.18 -0.32
N PHE A 157 -2.47 0.89 0.91
CA PHE A 157 -3.36 0.77 2.05
C PHE A 157 -2.78 1.46 3.27
N LEU A 158 -3.66 1.91 4.16
CA LEU A 158 -3.33 2.25 5.53
C LEU A 158 -4.14 1.32 6.44
N ILE A 159 -3.45 0.53 7.24
CA ILE A 159 -4.05 -0.36 8.24
C ILE A 159 -3.88 0.30 9.60
N THR A 160 -4.94 0.32 10.40
CA THR A 160 -4.91 0.78 11.79
C THR A 160 -5.13 -0.41 12.71
N LEU A 161 -4.28 -0.55 13.74
CA LEU A 161 -4.42 -1.56 14.77
C LEU A 161 -5.32 -1.06 15.91
N GLU A 162 -5.76 -1.98 16.78
CA GLU A 162 -6.59 -1.67 17.95
C GLU A 162 -5.92 -0.68 18.93
N ASP A 163 -4.58 -0.67 19.00
CA ASP A 163 -3.79 0.26 19.83
C ASP A 163 -3.59 1.64 19.20
N GLY A 164 -4.12 1.87 17.98
CA GLY A 164 -3.97 3.11 17.22
C GLY A 164 -2.72 3.18 16.35
N THR A 165 -1.83 2.18 16.40
CA THR A 165 -0.67 2.07 15.49
C THR A 165 -1.15 1.99 14.05
N THR A 166 -0.49 2.73 13.16
CA THR A 166 -0.77 2.68 11.72
C THR A 166 0.35 1.99 10.96
N ILE A 167 -0.01 1.21 9.95
CA ILE A 167 0.90 0.42 9.15
C ILE A 167 0.55 0.61 7.68
N ILE A 168 1.55 0.93 6.87
CA ILE A 168 1.45 0.90 5.40
C ILE A 168 2.06 -0.43 4.95
N PRO A 169 1.26 -1.41 4.49
CA PRO A 169 1.79 -2.68 4.01
C PRO A 169 2.53 -2.50 2.67
N PRO A 170 3.27 -3.53 2.23
CA PRO A 170 3.82 -3.55 0.88
C PRO A 170 2.73 -3.32 -0.17
N ARG A 171 3.08 -2.60 -1.23
CA ARG A 171 2.23 -2.41 -2.41
C ARG A 171 1.68 -3.75 -2.90
N VAL A 172 0.41 -3.75 -3.29
CA VAL A 172 -0.27 -4.91 -3.90
C VAL A 172 -0.65 -4.55 -5.33
N LEU A 173 -0.40 -5.47 -6.26
CA LEU A 173 -0.77 -5.33 -7.66
C LEU A 173 -1.96 -6.24 -7.95
N VAL A 174 -3.02 -5.67 -8.53
CA VAL A 174 -4.14 -6.45 -9.06
C VAL A 174 -3.94 -6.60 -10.56
N ARG A 175 -3.54 -7.80 -10.98
CA ARG A 175 -3.33 -8.16 -12.38
C ARG A 175 -4.67 -8.48 -13.02
N VAL A 176 -4.98 -7.77 -14.10
CA VAL A 176 -6.17 -8.03 -14.91
C VAL A 176 -5.86 -9.12 -15.92
N VAL A 177 -6.60 -10.22 -15.87
CA VAL A 177 -6.48 -11.37 -16.79
C VAL A 177 -7.77 -11.65 -17.52
#